data_AF-A0A368GP85-F1
#
_entry.id   AF-A0A368GP85-F1
#
_cell.length_a   1.000
_cell.length_b   1.000
_cell.length_c   1.000
_cell.angle_alpha   90.00
_cell.angle_beta   90.00
_cell.angle_gamma   90.00
#
_symmetry.space_group_name_H-M   'P 1'
#
loop_
_entity.id
_entity.type
_entity.pdbx_description
1 polymer ?
#
loop_
_entity_poly.entity_id
_entity_poly.type
_entity_poly.pdbx_seq_one_letter_code
_entity_poly.pdbx_strand_id
1 'polypeptide(L)'
;MRLAYLAMLVLYGQASPHIESCCRNRGVSETCSRALCRLDSPPGDIERYTIFEARTGCAHFLPEIAECIVDGRDSTECCRANAVQADESSCLGLCRGSPDGVNHWIRYQSCLAINLPSMYSCILSSHSNTPTPPQLMKIVSKTRNSVEIQWSAPAKYSELVHIYKVHVTETSGSKHEEVIHSTKQFSISLTNLKSDGKYSIFVVAHASELSRKSTPSDVLHFSTSVSDRVGVIYTSTVYVPQDATKATLACRLKMGVGAKMHMVWEKKIGSTYRRVDGSRFKITTYASEDGPTVLVSALDIRAMDSSDFGTYKCHVRGNGNDYGEVSSLFIHLVAHSHATGRPPQNPPETPLECCSRAVFRPHCHSVCHAGSERKRGLKPGAFLPQYRCLDEFQSLLRCTLSEMNSAGCCIRKKIPYHCLGMCDSNFELTTLIGSNCLEYESQVRQCQAEVLDMRPEAVSHLHTRAEADATVLSWDRSDKAEVYHVYHRRRKGAWKSMSLTKTTARVKNADEILVLAVNAYGSASANRIAFEDNEWIGNYD
;
A
#
# COMPACT_ATOMS: atom_id res chain seq x y z
N MET A 1 -28.54 -29.16 -41.31
CA MET A 1 -28.36 -27.74 -41.69
C MET A 1 -29.43 -26.80 -41.13
N ARG A 2 -30.73 -27.04 -41.29
CA ARG A 2 -31.79 -26.13 -40.79
C ARG A 2 -31.86 -25.97 -39.26
N LEU A 3 -31.63 -27.04 -38.48
CA LEU A 3 -31.64 -26.98 -37.00
C LEU A 3 -30.47 -26.17 -36.40
N ALA A 4 -29.27 -26.27 -36.99
CA ALA A 4 -28.11 -25.47 -36.57
C ALA A 4 -28.30 -23.98 -36.91
N TYR A 5 -28.96 -23.68 -38.03
CA TYR A 5 -29.28 -22.32 -38.45
C TYR A 5 -30.34 -21.67 -37.53
N LEU A 6 -31.36 -22.43 -37.12
CA LEU A 6 -32.36 -22.01 -36.15
C LEU A 6 -31.79 -21.81 -34.74
N ALA A 7 -30.90 -22.69 -34.27
CA ALA A 7 -30.22 -22.53 -32.97
C ALA A 7 -29.29 -21.30 -32.95
N MET A 8 -28.59 -21.04 -34.06
CA MET A 8 -27.77 -19.83 -34.23
C MET A 8 -28.64 -18.56 -34.20
N LEU A 9 -29.76 -18.52 -34.93
CA LEU A 9 -30.71 -17.39 -34.91
C LEU A 9 -31.29 -17.09 -33.52
N VAL A 10 -31.57 -18.13 -32.71
CA VAL A 10 -32.09 -17.97 -31.34
C VAL A 10 -31.02 -17.42 -30.38
N LEU A 11 -29.76 -17.86 -30.51
CA LEU A 11 -28.64 -17.32 -29.72
C LEU A 11 -28.27 -15.88 -30.14
N TYR A 12 -28.35 -15.56 -31.43
CA TYR A 12 -28.13 -14.20 -31.95
C TYR A 12 -29.18 -13.20 -31.43
N GLY A 13 -30.43 -13.63 -31.28
CA GLY A 13 -31.52 -12.79 -30.74
C GLY A 13 -31.39 -12.44 -29.25
N GLN A 14 -30.60 -13.18 -28.45
CA GLN A 14 -30.39 -12.91 -27.02
C GLN A 14 -29.17 -12.03 -26.73
N ALA A 15 -28.19 -11.97 -27.64
CA ALA A 15 -26.98 -11.15 -27.46
C ALA A 15 -27.24 -9.64 -27.64
N SER A 16 -28.04 -9.25 -28.65
CA SER A 16 -28.31 -7.84 -28.98
C SER A 16 -28.99 -7.05 -27.83
N PRO A 17 -30.03 -7.57 -27.14
CA PRO A 17 -30.64 -6.89 -26.00
C PRO A 17 -29.69 -6.70 -24.81
N HIS A 18 -28.76 -7.66 -24.59
CA HIS A 18 -27.77 -7.58 -23.52
C HIS A 18 -26.69 -6.53 -23.83
N ILE A 19 -26.23 -6.45 -25.09
CA ILE A 19 -25.23 -5.47 -25.52
C ILE A 19 -25.81 -4.05 -25.44
N GLU A 20 -27.05 -3.85 -25.91
CA GLU A 20 -27.71 -2.55 -25.82
C GLU A 20 -27.90 -2.11 -24.36
N SER A 21 -28.26 -3.04 -23.47
CA SER A 21 -28.35 -2.78 -22.03
C SER A 21 -26.99 -2.41 -21.43
N CYS A 22 -25.90 -3.07 -21.85
CA CYS A 22 -24.54 -2.71 -21.44
C CYS A 22 -24.20 -1.26 -21.81
N CYS A 23 -24.45 -0.87 -23.06
CA CYS A 23 -24.18 0.48 -23.54
C CYS A 23 -24.94 1.54 -22.73
N ARG A 24 -26.25 1.36 -22.54
CA ARG A 24 -27.08 2.29 -21.75
C ARG A 24 -26.59 2.41 -20.31
N ASN A 25 -26.23 1.29 -19.68
CA ASN A 25 -25.72 1.27 -18.31
C ASN A 25 -24.35 1.96 -18.16
N ARG A 26 -23.56 2.02 -19.24
CA ARG A 26 -22.28 2.76 -19.29
C ARG A 26 -22.44 4.21 -19.76
N GLY A 27 -23.66 4.72 -19.84
CA GLY A 27 -23.94 6.13 -20.13
C GLY A 27 -23.97 6.49 -21.62
N VAL A 28 -23.92 5.50 -22.52
CA VAL A 28 -24.12 5.72 -23.96
C VAL A 28 -25.54 6.23 -24.19
N SER A 29 -25.67 7.31 -24.95
CA SER A 29 -26.99 7.90 -25.25
C SER A 29 -27.91 6.89 -25.95
N GLU A 30 -29.23 7.01 -25.76
CA GLU A 30 -30.21 6.12 -26.38
C GLU A 30 -30.05 6.07 -27.92
N THR A 31 -29.77 7.21 -28.54
CA THR A 31 -29.53 7.32 -29.98
C THR A 31 -28.31 6.53 -30.42
N CYS A 32 -27.17 6.70 -29.71
CA CYS A 32 -25.93 6.01 -30.05
C CYS A 32 -25.99 4.51 -29.73
N SER A 33 -26.66 4.14 -28.64
CA SER A 33 -26.88 2.75 -28.26
C SER A 33 -27.69 2.00 -29.32
N ARG A 34 -28.77 2.61 -29.83
CA ARG A 34 -29.56 1.99 -30.92
C ARG A 34 -28.77 1.90 -32.22
N ALA A 35 -27.93 2.89 -32.52
CA ALA A 35 -27.18 2.95 -33.76
C ALA A 35 -25.99 1.98 -33.81
N LEU A 36 -25.28 1.77 -32.69
CA LEU A 36 -23.98 1.08 -32.67
C LEU A 36 -23.89 -0.13 -31.73
N CYS A 37 -24.86 -0.34 -30.83
CA CYS A 37 -24.83 -1.47 -29.89
C CYS A 37 -25.70 -2.65 -30.34
N ARG A 38 -26.28 -2.59 -31.54
CA ARG A 38 -27.08 -3.65 -32.14
C ARG A 38 -26.31 -4.33 -33.27
N LEU A 39 -25.59 -5.39 -32.93
CA LEU A 39 -24.72 -6.10 -33.87
C LEU A 39 -25.48 -6.78 -35.02
N ASP A 40 -26.73 -7.16 -34.79
CA ASP A 40 -27.63 -7.80 -35.75
C ASP A 40 -28.29 -6.80 -36.72
N SER A 41 -28.21 -5.50 -36.43
CA SER A 41 -28.76 -4.43 -37.24
C SER A 41 -27.76 -3.28 -37.38
N PRO A 42 -26.60 -3.49 -38.06
CA PRO A 42 -25.61 -2.44 -38.27
C PRO A 42 -26.22 -1.24 -39.02
N PRO A 43 -25.71 -0.01 -38.77
CA PRO A 43 -26.22 1.18 -39.44
C PRO A 43 -26.01 1.09 -40.96
N GLY A 44 -26.98 1.66 -41.69
CA GLY A 44 -26.94 1.75 -43.15
C GLY A 44 -25.81 2.66 -43.64
N ASP A 45 -25.50 2.63 -44.94
CA ASP A 45 -24.33 3.31 -45.50
C ASP A 45 -24.32 4.83 -45.20
N ILE A 46 -25.47 5.49 -45.27
CA ILE A 46 -25.60 6.93 -44.96
C ILE A 46 -25.47 7.18 -43.44
N GLU A 47 -26.08 6.31 -42.62
CA GLU A 47 -26.08 6.47 -41.16
C GLU A 47 -24.68 6.35 -40.56
N ARG A 48 -23.81 5.52 -41.15
CA ARG A 48 -22.41 5.38 -40.72
C ARG A 48 -21.65 6.71 -40.71
N TYR A 49 -22.06 7.70 -41.50
CA TYR A 49 -21.47 9.04 -41.49
C TYR A 49 -22.20 9.97 -40.50
N THR A 50 -23.52 9.97 -40.50
CA THR A 50 -24.33 10.96 -39.76
C THR A 50 -24.40 10.70 -38.25
N ILE A 51 -24.18 9.47 -37.79
CA ILE A 51 -24.16 9.13 -36.35
C ILE A 51 -22.98 9.74 -35.60
N PHE A 52 -21.93 10.17 -36.30
CA PHE A 52 -20.75 10.80 -35.72
C PHE A 52 -20.72 12.33 -35.89
N GLU A 53 -21.67 12.91 -36.62
CA GLU A 53 -21.82 14.36 -36.71
C GLU A 53 -22.13 14.99 -35.34
N ALA A 54 -21.81 16.27 -35.15
CA ALA A 54 -21.97 16.98 -33.88
C ALA A 54 -23.39 16.90 -33.28
N ARG A 55 -24.43 16.69 -34.11
CA ARG A 55 -25.81 16.55 -33.67
C ARG A 55 -26.08 15.25 -32.90
N THR A 56 -25.44 14.14 -33.31
CA THR A 56 -25.61 12.81 -32.70
C THR A 56 -24.42 12.47 -31.80
N GLY A 57 -23.21 12.76 -32.29
CA GLY A 57 -21.99 12.82 -31.52
C GLY A 57 -21.45 11.49 -31.00
N CYS A 58 -21.73 10.34 -31.61
CA CYS A 58 -21.41 9.04 -30.99
C CYS A 58 -19.92 8.72 -30.82
N ALA A 59 -19.01 9.52 -31.38
CA ALA A 59 -17.57 9.25 -31.37
C ALA A 59 -17.00 9.19 -29.93
N HIS A 60 -17.50 10.01 -29.00
CA HIS A 60 -17.01 10.02 -27.62
C HIS A 60 -17.44 8.79 -26.80
N PHE A 61 -18.47 8.05 -27.26
CA PHE A 61 -18.94 6.81 -26.63
C PHE A 61 -18.28 5.55 -27.22
N LEU A 62 -17.40 5.70 -28.21
CA LEU A 62 -16.72 4.56 -28.83
C LEU A 62 -15.97 3.65 -27.84
N PRO A 63 -15.32 4.14 -26.76
CA PRO A 63 -14.72 3.27 -25.76
C PRO A 63 -15.75 2.35 -25.10
N GLU A 64 -16.85 2.91 -24.59
CA GLU A 64 -17.91 2.16 -23.90
C GLU A 64 -18.66 1.21 -24.84
N ILE A 65 -18.91 1.66 -26.08
CA ILE A 65 -19.52 0.85 -27.13
C ILE A 65 -18.61 -0.34 -27.47
N ALA A 66 -17.32 -0.10 -27.68
CA ALA A 66 -16.35 -1.13 -28.04
C ALA A 66 -16.28 -2.23 -26.98
N GLU A 67 -16.17 -1.86 -25.70
CA GLU A 67 -16.17 -2.81 -24.59
C GLU A 67 -17.46 -3.65 -24.56
N CYS A 68 -18.62 -3.00 -24.73
CA CYS A 68 -19.92 -3.68 -24.66
C CYS A 68 -20.18 -4.63 -25.83
N ILE A 69 -19.84 -4.23 -27.07
CA ILE A 69 -20.08 -5.09 -28.25
C ILE A 69 -19.17 -6.31 -28.24
N VAL A 70 -17.95 -6.20 -27.70
CA VAL A 70 -16.99 -7.29 -27.63
C VAL A 70 -17.21 -8.20 -26.43
N ASP A 71 -17.60 -7.64 -25.27
CA ASP A 71 -17.89 -8.39 -24.03
C ASP A 71 -16.78 -9.43 -23.71
N GLY A 72 -15.53 -8.99 -23.86
CA GLY A 72 -14.32 -9.76 -23.51
C GLY A 72 -13.85 -10.80 -24.54
N ARG A 73 -14.31 -10.75 -25.79
CA ARG A 73 -13.93 -11.72 -26.86
C ARG A 73 -13.14 -11.06 -27.99
N ASP A 74 -11.91 -11.49 -28.23
CA ASP A 74 -11.06 -10.90 -29.25
C ASP A 74 -11.33 -11.51 -30.63
N SER A 75 -12.01 -10.75 -31.49
CA SER A 75 -12.33 -11.11 -32.88
C SER A 75 -11.36 -10.49 -33.90
N THR A 76 -10.20 -9.96 -33.47
CA THR A 76 -9.26 -9.21 -34.33
C THR A 76 -8.82 -10.00 -35.56
N GLU A 77 -8.55 -11.30 -35.41
CA GLU A 77 -8.11 -12.15 -36.52
C GLU A 77 -9.19 -12.31 -37.59
N CYS A 78 -10.44 -12.56 -37.17
CA CYS A 78 -11.59 -12.59 -38.07
C CYS A 78 -11.78 -11.24 -38.78
N CYS A 79 -11.73 -10.13 -38.04
CA CYS A 79 -11.93 -8.81 -38.62
C CYS A 79 -10.85 -8.44 -39.64
N ARG A 80 -9.59 -8.80 -39.39
CA ARG A 80 -8.49 -8.58 -40.35
C ARG A 80 -8.65 -9.43 -41.60
N ALA A 81 -9.04 -10.69 -41.45
CA ALA A 81 -9.23 -11.60 -42.58
C ALA A 81 -10.42 -11.21 -43.47
N ASN A 82 -11.44 -10.56 -42.90
CA ASN A 82 -12.66 -10.13 -43.60
C ASN A 82 -12.72 -8.61 -43.84
N ALA A 83 -11.59 -7.92 -43.71
CA ALA A 83 -11.49 -6.51 -44.06
C ALA A 83 -11.59 -6.38 -45.59
N VAL A 84 -12.49 -5.53 -46.08
CA VAL A 84 -12.71 -5.32 -47.52
C VAL A 84 -11.50 -4.64 -48.15
N GLN A 85 -10.78 -3.82 -47.36
CA GLN A 85 -9.53 -3.15 -47.72
C GLN A 85 -8.55 -3.29 -46.55
N ALA A 86 -7.50 -4.08 -46.73
CA ALA A 86 -6.57 -4.44 -45.65
C ALA A 86 -5.72 -3.26 -45.16
N ASP A 87 -5.54 -2.23 -45.97
CA ASP A 87 -4.86 -0.98 -45.66
C ASP A 87 -5.70 -0.05 -44.77
N GLU A 88 -7.03 -0.14 -44.84
CA GLU A 88 -7.95 0.57 -43.95
C GLU A 88 -8.22 -0.21 -42.65
N SER A 89 -7.25 -0.15 -41.72
CA SER A 89 -7.30 -0.90 -40.46
C SER A 89 -7.56 -0.06 -39.20
N SER A 90 -7.71 1.26 -39.34
CA SER A 90 -7.77 2.19 -38.20
C SER A 90 -8.91 1.92 -37.21
N CYS A 91 -10.01 1.30 -37.64
CA CYS A 91 -11.16 0.98 -36.80
C CYS A 91 -11.19 -0.46 -36.27
N LEU A 92 -10.29 -1.34 -36.73
CA LEU A 92 -10.31 -2.77 -36.38
C LEU A 92 -10.03 -3.02 -34.89
N GLY A 93 -9.52 -2.02 -34.15
CA GLY A 93 -9.42 -2.04 -32.70
C GLY A 93 -10.75 -2.34 -31.99
N LEU A 94 -11.88 -1.99 -32.61
CA LEU A 94 -13.21 -2.29 -32.07
C LEU A 94 -13.44 -3.80 -31.91
N CYS A 95 -12.80 -4.64 -32.73
CA CYS A 95 -12.95 -6.10 -32.65
C CYS A 95 -12.29 -6.73 -31.43
N ARG A 96 -11.50 -5.97 -30.67
CA ARG A 96 -10.96 -6.35 -29.36
C ARG A 96 -11.45 -5.45 -28.22
N GLY A 97 -12.42 -4.59 -28.50
CA GLY A 97 -13.02 -3.68 -27.51
C GLY A 97 -12.22 -2.40 -27.27
N SER A 98 -11.38 -1.97 -28.21
CA SER A 98 -10.57 -0.75 -28.07
C SER A 98 -10.95 0.33 -29.11
N PRO A 99 -11.01 1.62 -28.73
CA PRO A 99 -11.20 2.74 -29.66
C PRO A 99 -9.89 3.20 -30.33
N ASP A 100 -8.81 2.40 -30.30
CA ASP A 100 -7.53 2.76 -30.91
C ASP A 100 -7.69 3.20 -32.37
N GLY A 101 -6.99 4.27 -32.76
CA GLY A 101 -7.04 4.84 -34.11
C GLY A 101 -8.01 6.00 -34.29
N VAL A 102 -8.87 6.30 -33.30
CA VAL A 102 -9.79 7.45 -33.33
C VAL A 102 -9.06 8.80 -33.47
N ASN A 103 -7.80 8.88 -33.01
CA ASN A 103 -6.93 10.05 -33.20
C ASN A 103 -6.68 10.39 -34.68
N HIS A 104 -6.86 9.44 -35.60
CA HIS A 104 -6.85 9.65 -37.05
C HIS A 104 -8.28 9.54 -37.60
N TRP A 105 -9.17 10.42 -37.11
CA TRP A 105 -10.62 10.36 -37.31
C TRP A 105 -11.05 10.08 -38.76
N ILE A 106 -10.46 10.74 -39.75
CA ILE A 106 -10.84 10.55 -41.16
C ILE A 106 -10.62 9.10 -41.61
N ARG A 107 -9.47 8.51 -41.28
CA ARG A 107 -9.15 7.10 -41.61
C ARG A 107 -9.99 6.13 -40.79
N TYR A 108 -10.28 6.50 -39.54
CA TYR A 108 -11.16 5.73 -38.67
C TYR A 108 -12.58 5.66 -39.23
N GLN A 109 -13.12 6.79 -39.68
CA GLN A 109 -14.44 6.91 -40.27
C GLN A 109 -14.55 6.17 -41.62
N SER A 110 -13.53 6.27 -42.50
CA SER A 110 -13.47 5.47 -43.73
C SER A 110 -13.49 3.97 -43.43
N CYS A 111 -12.64 3.53 -42.50
CA CYS A 111 -12.59 2.14 -42.08
C CYS A 111 -13.95 1.65 -41.56
N LEU A 112 -14.65 2.45 -40.73
CA LEU A 112 -15.99 2.10 -40.25
C LEU A 112 -16.99 2.02 -41.40
N ALA A 113 -16.99 2.99 -42.31
CA ALA A 113 -17.93 3.01 -43.42
C ALA A 113 -17.85 1.72 -44.27
N ILE A 114 -16.65 1.18 -44.45
CA ILE A 114 -16.38 0.02 -45.29
C ILE A 114 -16.47 -1.31 -44.52
N ASN A 115 -15.91 -1.39 -43.31
CA ASN A 115 -15.69 -2.67 -42.62
C ASN A 115 -16.71 -2.95 -41.50
N LEU A 116 -17.54 -1.99 -41.09
CA LEU A 116 -18.44 -2.18 -39.93
C LEU A 116 -19.35 -3.42 -40.04
N PRO A 117 -19.98 -3.74 -41.20
CA PRO A 117 -20.80 -4.95 -41.31
C PRO A 117 -20.01 -6.26 -41.14
N SER A 118 -18.82 -6.37 -41.75
CA SER A 118 -17.99 -7.58 -41.61
C SER A 118 -17.41 -7.71 -40.20
N MET A 119 -17.04 -6.58 -39.58
CA MET A 119 -16.63 -6.52 -38.17
C MET A 119 -17.76 -6.99 -37.25
N TYR A 120 -18.99 -6.50 -37.43
CA TYR A 120 -20.13 -6.90 -36.61
C TYR A 120 -20.45 -8.38 -36.76
N SER A 121 -20.36 -8.94 -37.96
CA SER A 121 -20.50 -10.38 -38.18
C SER A 121 -19.44 -11.19 -37.41
N CYS A 122 -18.18 -10.76 -37.46
CA CYS A 122 -17.08 -11.39 -36.71
C CYS A 122 -17.25 -11.29 -35.19
N ILE A 123 -17.70 -10.13 -34.69
CA ILE A 123 -17.96 -9.93 -33.26
C ILE A 123 -19.15 -10.78 -32.85
N LEU A 124 -20.28 -10.71 -33.57
CA LEU A 124 -21.49 -11.46 -33.26
C LEU A 124 -21.24 -12.98 -33.25
N SER A 125 -20.44 -13.49 -34.19
CA SER A 125 -20.03 -14.90 -34.20
C SER A 125 -19.32 -15.30 -32.90
N SER A 126 -18.42 -14.46 -32.38
CA SER A 126 -17.64 -14.79 -31.18
C SER A 126 -18.50 -14.95 -29.93
N HIS A 127 -19.65 -14.26 -29.84
CA HIS A 127 -20.61 -14.39 -28.74
C HIS A 127 -21.21 -15.79 -28.57
N SER A 128 -21.01 -16.68 -29.55
CA SER A 128 -21.51 -18.06 -29.50
C SER A 128 -20.41 -19.12 -29.43
N ASN A 129 -19.15 -18.75 -29.65
CA ASN A 129 -18.10 -19.74 -29.92
C ASN A 129 -16.70 -19.38 -29.36
N THR A 130 -16.61 -18.33 -28.56
CA THR A 130 -15.36 -17.86 -27.95
C THR A 130 -15.53 -17.68 -26.44
N PRO A 131 -14.61 -18.21 -25.61
CA PRO A 131 -14.66 -17.98 -24.16
C PRO A 131 -14.44 -16.50 -23.82
N THR A 132 -15.02 -16.08 -22.70
CA THR A 132 -14.66 -14.79 -22.07
C THR A 132 -13.30 -14.87 -21.37
N PRO A 133 -12.72 -13.75 -20.91
CA PRO A 133 -11.43 -13.77 -20.25
C PRO A 133 -11.49 -14.54 -18.91
N PRO A 134 -10.38 -15.15 -18.49
CA PRO A 134 -10.23 -15.63 -17.12
C PRO A 134 -10.46 -14.50 -16.11
N GLN A 135 -11.01 -14.84 -14.94
CA GLN A 135 -11.37 -13.87 -13.91
C GLN A 135 -10.55 -14.07 -12.64
N LEU A 136 -10.61 -13.10 -11.72
CA LEU A 136 -10.04 -13.22 -10.36
C LEU A 136 -8.56 -13.63 -10.36
N MET A 137 -7.79 -13.00 -11.25
CA MET A 137 -6.33 -13.13 -11.29
C MET A 137 -5.73 -12.77 -9.92
N LYS A 138 -4.88 -13.63 -9.37
CA LYS A 138 -4.19 -13.41 -8.10
C LYS A 138 -2.83 -14.10 -8.04
N ILE A 139 -1.95 -13.57 -7.19
CA ILE A 139 -0.67 -14.20 -6.84
C ILE A 139 -0.91 -15.06 -5.60
N VAL A 140 -0.53 -16.34 -5.67
CA VAL A 140 -0.66 -17.31 -4.58
C VAL A 140 0.60 -17.29 -3.70
N SER A 141 1.76 -17.31 -4.34
CA SER A 141 3.06 -17.31 -3.66
C SER A 141 4.11 -16.66 -4.54
N LYS A 142 5.18 -16.13 -3.94
CA LYS A 142 6.26 -15.43 -4.65
C LYS A 142 7.58 -15.60 -3.93
N THR A 143 8.67 -15.71 -4.69
CA THR A 143 10.03 -15.77 -4.18
C THR A 143 10.94 -14.78 -4.93
N ARG A 144 12.26 -14.90 -4.70
CA ARG A 144 13.30 -14.08 -5.32
C ARG A 144 13.42 -14.29 -6.84
N ASN A 145 12.90 -15.40 -7.34
CA ASN A 145 13.04 -15.85 -8.72
C ASN A 145 11.85 -16.67 -9.23
N SER A 146 10.75 -16.74 -8.49
CA SER A 146 9.54 -17.46 -8.89
C SER A 146 8.27 -16.78 -8.43
N VAL A 147 7.17 -17.06 -9.12
CA VAL A 147 5.82 -16.65 -8.72
C VAL A 147 4.82 -17.75 -9.08
N GLU A 148 3.86 -17.97 -8.21
CA GLU A 148 2.70 -18.81 -8.48
C GLU A 148 1.46 -17.94 -8.64
N ILE A 149 0.75 -18.13 -9.74
CA ILE A 149 -0.39 -17.32 -10.14
C ILE A 149 -1.58 -18.23 -10.32
N GLN A 150 -2.75 -17.75 -9.91
CA GLN A 150 -4.01 -18.46 -10.03
C GLN A 150 -5.11 -17.54 -10.55
N TRP A 151 -6.07 -18.11 -11.27
CA TRP A 151 -7.28 -17.43 -11.75
C TRP A 151 -8.50 -18.35 -11.64
N SER A 152 -9.68 -17.82 -11.90
CA SER A 152 -10.91 -18.59 -12.08
C SER A 152 -11.28 -18.71 -13.55
N ALA A 153 -12.12 -19.70 -13.86
CA ALA A 153 -12.63 -19.92 -15.20
C ALA A 153 -13.38 -18.69 -15.76
N PRO A 154 -13.48 -18.55 -17.09
CA PRO A 154 -14.32 -17.53 -17.73
C PRO A 154 -15.77 -17.56 -17.23
N ALA A 155 -16.41 -16.39 -17.11
CA ALA A 155 -17.81 -16.32 -16.68
C ALA A 155 -18.79 -16.89 -17.72
N LYS A 156 -18.46 -16.76 -19.00
CA LYS A 156 -19.24 -17.30 -20.13
C LYS A 156 -18.37 -18.21 -21.00
N TYR A 157 -18.95 -19.33 -21.39
CA TYR A 157 -18.35 -20.34 -22.27
C TYR A 157 -17.01 -20.92 -21.74
N SER A 158 -16.94 -21.16 -20.43
CA SER A 158 -15.77 -21.74 -19.78
C SER A 158 -15.39 -23.13 -20.32
N GLU A 159 -16.38 -23.89 -20.78
CA GLU A 159 -16.26 -25.22 -21.36
C GLU A 159 -15.60 -25.21 -22.75
N LEU A 160 -15.59 -24.06 -23.44
CA LEU A 160 -14.92 -23.92 -24.73
C LEU A 160 -13.40 -23.77 -24.57
N VAL A 161 -12.89 -23.52 -23.36
CA VAL A 161 -11.45 -23.31 -23.14
C VAL A 161 -10.68 -24.59 -23.39
N HIS A 162 -9.81 -24.57 -24.40
CA HIS A 162 -8.89 -25.65 -24.69
C HIS A 162 -7.53 -25.44 -24.01
N ILE A 163 -7.06 -24.19 -23.93
CA ILE A 163 -5.78 -23.83 -23.32
C ILE A 163 -5.75 -22.37 -22.85
N TYR A 164 -5.06 -22.11 -21.76
CA TYR A 164 -4.71 -20.77 -21.31
C TYR A 164 -3.31 -20.41 -21.79
N LYS A 165 -3.16 -19.22 -22.38
CA LYS A 165 -1.86 -18.61 -22.68
C LYS A 165 -1.57 -17.52 -21.67
N VAL A 166 -0.50 -17.70 -20.91
CA VAL A 166 -0.04 -16.79 -19.86
C VAL A 166 1.08 -15.94 -20.44
N HIS A 167 0.80 -14.66 -20.64
CA HIS A 167 1.73 -13.68 -21.19
C HIS A 167 2.50 -13.03 -20.04
N VAL A 168 3.83 -13.08 -20.09
CA VAL A 168 4.72 -12.59 -19.05
C VAL A 168 5.68 -11.59 -19.67
N THR A 169 5.61 -10.33 -19.26
CA THR A 169 6.48 -9.27 -19.76
C THR A 169 7.38 -8.79 -18.63
N GLU A 170 8.70 -8.77 -18.86
CA GLU A 170 9.63 -8.10 -17.94
C GLU A 170 9.66 -6.59 -18.23
N THR A 171 9.44 -5.76 -17.20
CA THR A 171 9.29 -4.30 -17.30
C THR A 171 10.39 -3.54 -16.54
N SER A 172 11.51 -4.18 -16.21
CA SER A 172 12.60 -3.57 -15.44
C SER A 172 13.49 -2.63 -16.27
N GLY A 173 13.61 -2.90 -17.58
CA GLY A 173 14.49 -2.17 -18.50
C GLY A 173 13.73 -1.47 -19.64
N SER A 174 14.46 -0.83 -20.55
CA SER A 174 13.89 -0.15 -21.73
C SER A 174 13.42 -1.10 -22.83
N LYS A 175 13.85 -2.37 -22.80
CA LYS A 175 13.36 -3.45 -23.66
C LYS A 175 12.44 -4.35 -22.84
N HIS A 176 11.20 -4.49 -23.31
CA HIS A 176 10.22 -5.40 -22.75
C HIS A 176 10.28 -6.72 -23.53
N GLU A 177 10.72 -7.79 -22.88
CA GLU A 177 10.68 -9.14 -23.44
C GLU A 177 9.41 -9.84 -22.94
N GLU A 178 8.60 -10.34 -23.88
CA GLU A 178 7.39 -11.11 -23.59
C GLU A 178 7.66 -12.60 -23.79
N VAL A 179 7.31 -13.40 -22.78
CA VAL A 179 7.34 -14.85 -22.81
C VAL A 179 5.91 -15.37 -22.62
N ILE A 180 5.50 -16.33 -23.46
CA ILE A 180 4.16 -16.92 -23.42
C ILE A 180 4.26 -18.35 -22.95
N HIS A 181 3.63 -18.66 -21.82
CA HIS A 181 3.46 -20.02 -21.31
C HIS A 181 2.08 -20.55 -21.64
N SER A 182 1.92 -21.87 -21.73
CA SER A 182 0.63 -22.49 -21.99
C SER A 182 0.29 -23.51 -20.90
N THR A 183 -0.94 -23.49 -20.40
CA THR A 183 -1.42 -24.43 -19.38
C THR A 183 -2.91 -24.73 -19.56
N LYS A 184 -3.34 -25.92 -19.14
CA LYS A 184 -4.76 -26.29 -19.04
C LYS A 184 -5.30 -26.10 -17.61
N GLN A 185 -4.42 -25.81 -16.66
CA GLN A 185 -4.78 -25.60 -15.26
C GLN A 185 -5.17 -24.13 -15.01
N PHE A 186 -5.86 -23.89 -13.90
CA PHE A 186 -6.21 -22.56 -13.42
C PHE A 186 -5.09 -21.87 -12.63
N SER A 187 -3.89 -22.46 -12.65
CA SER A 187 -2.69 -21.90 -12.03
C SER A 187 -1.45 -22.24 -12.85
N ILE A 188 -0.40 -21.45 -12.63
CA ILE A 188 0.93 -21.70 -13.17
C ILE A 188 1.99 -21.22 -12.18
N SER A 189 3.07 -22.00 -12.06
CA SER A 189 4.27 -21.59 -11.35
C SER A 189 5.35 -21.20 -12.36
N LEU A 190 5.73 -19.92 -12.34
CA LEU A 190 6.80 -19.38 -13.18
C LEU A 190 8.10 -19.36 -12.36
N THR A 191 9.17 -19.92 -12.92
CA THR A 191 10.48 -20.02 -12.30
C THR A 191 11.55 -19.34 -13.15
N ASN A 192 12.75 -19.16 -12.61
CA ASN A 192 13.89 -18.52 -13.30
C ASN A 192 13.64 -17.04 -13.66
N LEU A 193 12.82 -16.35 -12.88
CA LEU A 193 12.67 -14.91 -13.00
C LEU A 193 13.91 -14.21 -12.45
N LYS A 194 14.28 -13.05 -13.03
CA LYS A 194 15.42 -12.25 -12.57
C LYS A 194 15.17 -11.75 -11.15
N SER A 195 16.19 -11.72 -10.30
CA SER A 195 16.08 -11.10 -8.97
C SER A 195 15.78 -9.60 -9.10
N ASP A 196 14.88 -9.08 -8.26
CA ASP A 196 14.44 -7.67 -8.26
C ASP A 196 13.87 -7.16 -9.59
N GLY A 197 13.50 -8.08 -10.48
CA GLY A 197 12.82 -7.78 -11.74
C GLY A 197 11.36 -7.37 -11.51
N LYS A 198 10.85 -6.50 -12.37
CA LYS A 198 9.45 -6.10 -12.44
C LYS A 198 8.78 -6.82 -13.60
N TYR A 199 7.57 -7.32 -13.38
CA TYR A 199 6.85 -8.14 -14.33
C TYR A 199 5.40 -7.71 -14.45
N SER A 200 4.85 -7.91 -15.64
CA SER A 200 3.44 -7.71 -16.00
C SER A 200 2.91 -9.03 -16.56
N ILE A 201 1.80 -9.55 -16.04
CA ILE A 201 1.24 -10.84 -16.44
C ILE A 201 -0.26 -10.73 -16.69
N PHE A 202 -0.72 -11.28 -17.81
CA PHE A 202 -2.12 -11.52 -18.07
C PHE A 202 -2.33 -12.89 -18.71
N VAL A 203 -3.56 -13.38 -18.68
CA VAL A 203 -3.94 -14.68 -19.23
C VAL A 203 -5.00 -14.51 -20.30
N VAL A 204 -4.82 -15.21 -21.41
CA VAL A 204 -5.79 -15.28 -22.50
C VAL A 204 -6.34 -16.70 -22.56
N ALA A 205 -7.66 -16.84 -22.58
CA ALA A 205 -8.33 -18.12 -22.80
C ALA A 205 -8.47 -18.38 -24.31
N HIS A 206 -8.02 -19.53 -24.77
CA HIS A 206 -8.16 -19.96 -26.17
C HIS A 206 -9.11 -21.14 -26.27
N ALA A 207 -9.95 -21.13 -27.30
CA ALA A 207 -10.74 -22.29 -27.69
C ALA A 207 -9.86 -23.33 -28.42
N SER A 208 -10.46 -24.45 -28.84
CA SER A 208 -9.77 -25.48 -29.63
C SER A 208 -9.19 -24.93 -30.93
N GLU A 209 -9.93 -24.03 -31.57
CA GLU A 209 -9.45 -23.19 -32.66
C GLU A 209 -8.75 -21.96 -32.07
N LEU A 210 -7.42 -21.91 -32.17
CA LEU A 210 -6.60 -20.96 -31.38
C LEU A 210 -6.81 -19.48 -31.77
N SER A 211 -7.34 -19.20 -32.96
CA SER A 211 -7.75 -17.85 -33.38
C SER A 211 -8.95 -17.31 -32.59
N ARG A 212 -9.77 -18.20 -32.01
CA ARG A 212 -10.87 -17.84 -31.11
C ARG A 212 -10.35 -17.74 -29.69
N LYS A 213 -10.20 -16.51 -29.24
CA LYS A 213 -9.59 -16.21 -27.95
C LYS A 213 -10.32 -15.08 -27.23
N SER A 214 -10.22 -15.07 -25.92
CA SER A 214 -10.69 -13.96 -25.11
C SER A 214 -9.83 -12.71 -25.34
N THR A 215 -10.29 -11.55 -24.89
CA THR A 215 -9.37 -10.45 -24.57
C THR A 215 -8.47 -10.86 -23.39
N PRO A 216 -7.37 -10.13 -23.13
CA PRO A 216 -6.58 -10.33 -21.91
C PRO A 216 -7.45 -10.30 -20.64
N SER A 217 -7.08 -11.13 -19.66
CA SER A 217 -7.53 -10.95 -18.28
C SER A 217 -7.01 -9.64 -17.70
N ASP A 218 -7.38 -9.35 -16.45
CA ASP A 218 -6.70 -8.34 -15.65
C ASP A 218 -5.19 -8.61 -15.61
N VAL A 219 -4.42 -7.51 -15.69
CA VAL A 219 -2.97 -7.54 -15.70
C VAL A 219 -2.44 -7.50 -14.26
N LEU A 220 -1.73 -8.54 -13.85
CA LEU A 220 -0.99 -8.58 -12.58
C LEU A 220 0.39 -7.96 -12.75
N HIS A 221 0.72 -7.00 -11.90
CA HIS A 221 2.06 -6.43 -11.80
C HIS A 221 2.73 -6.88 -10.51
N PHE A 222 3.94 -7.42 -10.60
CA PHE A 222 4.70 -7.84 -9.41
C PHE A 222 6.20 -7.65 -9.59
N SER A 223 6.93 -7.67 -8.47
CA SER A 223 8.39 -7.69 -8.47
C SER A 223 8.91 -8.93 -7.74
N THR A 224 9.96 -9.53 -8.28
CA THR A 224 10.66 -10.70 -7.73
C THR A 224 11.69 -10.32 -6.67
N SER A 225 11.73 -9.07 -6.23
CA SER A 225 12.41 -8.75 -4.99
C SER A 225 11.82 -9.62 -3.89
N VAL A 226 12.67 -10.32 -3.09
CA VAL A 226 12.23 -10.89 -1.80
C VAL A 226 11.96 -9.73 -0.89
N SER A 227 10.78 -9.22 -1.12
CA SER A 227 10.08 -8.29 -0.30
C SER A 227 8.63 -8.73 -0.43
N ASP A 228 8.26 -9.70 0.39
CA ASP A 228 6.96 -9.68 1.08
C ASP A 228 6.84 -8.45 2.03
N ARG A 229 7.59 -7.38 1.73
CA ARG A 229 7.82 -6.19 2.56
C ARG A 229 8.25 -4.95 1.76
N VAL A 230 7.83 -4.77 0.49
CA VAL A 230 7.77 -3.41 -0.06
C VAL A 230 6.33 -2.93 0.11
N GLY A 231 6.08 -2.34 1.28
CA GLY A 231 4.87 -1.55 1.49
C GLY A 231 4.14 -1.75 2.81
N VAL A 232 4.69 -2.40 3.83
CA VAL A 232 4.19 -2.23 5.20
C VAL A 232 5.29 -1.68 6.07
N ILE A 233 5.52 -0.38 5.95
CA ILE A 233 6.08 0.42 7.04
C ILE A 233 4.88 0.95 7.85
N TYR A 234 4.10 0.03 8.38
CA TYR A 234 3.33 0.30 9.57
C TYR A 234 3.69 -0.83 10.50
N THR A 235 3.91 -0.52 11.77
CA THR A 235 3.94 -1.59 12.77
C THR A 235 2.58 -2.28 12.66
N SER A 236 2.56 -3.55 12.22
CA SER A 236 1.33 -4.36 12.17
C SER A 236 0.72 -4.53 13.56
N THR A 237 1.42 -4.06 14.59
CA THR A 237 0.99 -4.03 15.97
C THR A 237 1.18 -2.62 16.52
N VAL A 238 0.15 -2.07 17.16
CA VAL A 238 0.18 -0.80 17.89
C VAL A 238 -0.04 -1.15 19.36
N TYR A 239 0.92 -0.78 20.19
CA TYR A 239 0.87 -0.99 21.64
C TYR A 239 0.40 0.29 22.32
N VAL A 240 -0.59 0.17 23.20
CA VAL A 240 -1.05 1.28 24.07
C VAL A 240 -1.35 0.73 25.47
N PRO A 241 -1.30 1.55 26.53
CA PRO A 241 -1.71 1.13 27.86
C PRO A 241 -3.13 0.57 27.90
N GLN A 242 -3.42 -0.30 28.86
CA GLN A 242 -4.76 -0.88 29.03
C GLN A 242 -5.82 0.18 29.39
N ASP A 243 -5.43 1.23 30.10
CA ASP A 243 -6.23 2.37 30.51
C ASP A 243 -6.17 3.56 29.52
N ALA A 244 -5.57 3.35 28.34
CA ALA A 244 -5.50 4.37 27.31
C ALA A 244 -6.90 4.86 26.94
N THR A 245 -7.09 6.18 26.93
CA THR A 245 -8.38 6.79 26.54
C THR A 245 -8.46 7.08 25.04
N LYS A 246 -7.32 7.01 24.34
CA LYS A 246 -7.17 7.30 22.92
C LYS A 246 -6.10 6.41 22.27
N ALA A 247 -6.32 6.04 21.01
CA ALA A 247 -5.33 5.41 20.14
C ALA A 247 -5.51 5.88 18.70
N THR A 248 -4.43 5.84 17.93
CA THR A 248 -4.47 6.13 16.49
C THR A 248 -3.83 4.97 15.73
N LEU A 249 -4.59 4.38 14.82
CA LEU A 249 -4.09 3.39 13.87
C LEU A 249 -3.82 4.08 12.53
N ALA A 250 -2.81 3.63 11.80
CA ALA A 250 -2.46 4.23 10.53
C ALA A 250 -2.29 3.18 9.43
N CYS A 251 -2.52 3.59 8.19
CA CYS A 251 -2.59 2.71 7.04
C CYS A 251 -2.16 3.44 5.77
N ARG A 252 -1.38 2.75 4.92
CA ARG A 252 -1.07 3.18 3.56
C ARG A 252 -1.34 2.05 2.62
N LEU A 253 -2.06 2.35 1.55
CA LEU A 253 -2.35 1.40 0.50
C LEU A 253 -2.06 2.04 -0.84
N LYS A 254 -1.49 1.24 -1.74
CA LYS A 254 -1.41 1.61 -3.14
C LYS A 254 -2.72 1.21 -3.82
N MET A 255 -3.35 2.15 -4.49
CA MET A 255 -4.54 1.95 -5.29
C MET A 255 -4.23 1.12 -6.52
N GLY A 256 -5.18 0.27 -6.91
CA GLY A 256 -5.28 -0.22 -8.27
C GLY A 256 -5.67 0.91 -9.23
N VAL A 257 -5.49 0.69 -10.53
CA VAL A 257 -5.95 1.62 -11.57
C VAL A 257 -7.48 1.53 -11.66
N GLY A 258 -8.23 2.61 -11.42
CA GLY A 258 -9.70 2.59 -11.47
C GLY A 258 -10.39 3.76 -10.74
N ALA A 259 -11.72 3.87 -10.89
CA ALA A 259 -12.55 4.98 -10.41
C ALA A 259 -12.56 5.17 -8.88
N LYS A 260 -13.01 6.37 -8.43
CA LYS A 260 -13.13 6.87 -7.03
C LYS A 260 -13.04 5.79 -5.94
N MET A 261 -11.81 5.51 -5.52
CA MET A 261 -11.49 4.59 -4.45
C MET A 261 -11.54 5.31 -3.10
N HIS A 262 -12.17 4.69 -2.10
CA HIS A 262 -12.18 5.22 -0.72
C HIS A 262 -11.64 4.19 0.27
N MET A 263 -10.92 4.69 1.28
CA MET A 263 -10.39 3.86 2.37
C MET A 263 -11.54 3.42 3.29
N VAL A 264 -11.55 2.14 3.64
CA VAL A 264 -12.50 1.54 4.58
C VAL A 264 -11.71 0.91 5.73
N TRP A 265 -12.20 1.11 6.95
CA TRP A 265 -11.69 0.49 8.17
C TRP A 265 -12.73 -0.47 8.74
N GLU A 266 -12.29 -1.67 9.09
CA GLU A 266 -13.10 -2.70 9.72
C GLU A 266 -12.40 -3.25 10.97
N LYS A 267 -13.17 -3.66 11.97
CA LYS A 267 -12.69 -4.33 13.18
C LYS A 267 -13.18 -5.77 13.19
N LYS A 268 -12.31 -6.69 13.59
CA LYS A 268 -12.66 -8.10 13.77
C LYS A 268 -13.52 -8.26 15.02
N ILE A 269 -14.71 -8.81 14.85
CA ILE A 269 -15.66 -9.18 15.92
C ILE A 269 -16.00 -10.65 15.71
N GLY A 270 -15.49 -11.51 16.60
CA GLY A 270 -15.54 -12.96 16.43
C GLY A 270 -14.77 -13.41 15.18
N SER A 271 -15.44 -14.08 14.25
CA SER A 271 -14.89 -14.53 12.96
C SER A 271 -15.10 -13.52 11.82
N THR A 272 -15.85 -12.44 12.04
CA THR A 272 -16.27 -11.49 10.99
C THR A 272 -15.60 -10.13 11.15
N TYR A 273 -15.46 -9.39 10.05
CA TYR A 273 -15.05 -7.99 10.06
C TYR A 273 -16.29 -7.10 9.96
N ARG A 274 -16.38 -6.08 10.81
CA ARG A 274 -17.45 -5.07 10.76
C ARG A 274 -16.84 -3.70 10.58
N ARG A 275 -17.46 -2.88 9.73
CA ARG A 275 -17.03 -1.50 9.49
C ARG A 275 -16.96 -0.74 10.81
N VAL A 276 -15.87 0.01 10.98
CA VAL A 276 -15.71 0.94 12.10
C VAL A 276 -16.54 2.18 11.81
N ASP A 277 -17.51 2.46 12.66
CA ASP A 277 -18.43 3.60 12.56
C ASP A 277 -18.84 4.09 13.96
N GLY A 278 -19.26 5.36 14.06
CA GLY A 278 -19.68 6.01 15.31
C GLY A 278 -18.85 7.22 15.71
N SER A 279 -19.39 8.04 16.61
CA SER A 279 -18.83 9.35 17.00
C SER A 279 -17.46 9.29 17.71
N ARG A 280 -17.12 8.14 18.31
CA ARG A 280 -15.83 7.88 18.94
C ARG A 280 -14.70 7.56 17.96
N PHE A 281 -15.04 7.27 16.70
CA PHE A 281 -14.07 6.96 15.65
C PHE A 281 -13.95 8.12 14.67
N LYS A 282 -12.72 8.56 14.37
CA LYS A 282 -12.48 9.57 13.34
C LYS A 282 -11.49 9.04 12.31
N ILE A 283 -11.98 8.87 11.09
CA ILE A 283 -11.17 8.43 9.96
C ILE A 283 -10.70 9.67 9.20
N THR A 284 -9.39 9.80 9.01
CA THR A 284 -8.77 10.79 8.12
C THR A 284 -8.15 10.05 6.95
N THR A 285 -8.37 10.51 5.72
CA THR A 285 -7.78 9.91 4.51
C THR A 285 -7.34 11.02 3.55
N TYR A 286 -6.18 10.87 2.93
CA TYR A 286 -5.69 11.74 1.85
C TYR A 286 -4.88 10.94 0.83
N ALA A 287 -4.77 11.45 -0.39
CA ALA A 287 -3.87 10.93 -1.40
C ALA A 287 -2.46 11.49 -1.17
N SER A 288 -1.43 10.63 -1.22
CA SER A 288 -0.04 11.10 -1.12
C SER A 288 0.36 11.87 -2.37
N GLU A 289 1.14 12.94 -2.21
CA GLU A 289 1.72 13.71 -3.32
C GLU A 289 2.75 12.92 -4.13
N ASP A 290 3.28 11.83 -3.56
CA ASP A 290 4.27 10.92 -4.19
C ASP A 290 3.71 10.14 -5.40
N GLY A 291 2.41 10.24 -5.65
CA GLY A 291 1.77 9.70 -6.84
C GLY A 291 0.26 9.54 -6.63
N PRO A 292 -0.56 9.74 -7.68
CA PRO A 292 -2.03 9.75 -7.62
C PRO A 292 -2.66 8.39 -7.26
N THR A 293 -1.84 7.38 -6.93
CA THR A 293 -2.24 6.00 -6.64
C THR A 293 -1.92 5.58 -5.21
N VAL A 294 -1.58 6.48 -4.27
CA VAL A 294 -1.30 6.10 -2.88
C VAL A 294 -2.26 6.80 -1.94
N LEU A 295 -3.03 6.04 -1.16
CA LEU A 295 -3.88 6.58 -0.09
C LEU A 295 -3.24 6.33 1.27
N VAL A 296 -3.24 7.37 2.10
CA VAL A 296 -2.85 7.30 3.51
C VAL A 296 -4.07 7.58 4.36
N SER A 297 -4.25 6.80 5.43
CA SER A 297 -5.36 6.98 6.35
C SER A 297 -4.95 6.75 7.80
N ALA A 298 -5.59 7.49 8.71
CA ALA A 298 -5.54 7.26 10.14
C ALA A 298 -6.95 7.03 10.69
N LEU A 299 -7.07 6.10 11.63
CA LEU A 299 -8.26 5.85 12.45
C LEU A 299 -7.95 6.28 13.88
N ASP A 300 -8.55 7.38 14.32
CA ASP A 300 -8.53 7.78 15.73
C ASP A 300 -9.66 7.12 16.49
N ILE A 301 -9.32 6.54 17.64
CA ILE A 301 -10.25 5.95 18.59
C ILE A 301 -10.24 6.82 19.85
N ARG A 302 -11.41 7.28 20.29
CA ARG A 302 -11.59 8.10 21.50
C ARG A 302 -12.49 7.38 22.50
N ALA A 303 -12.35 7.72 23.78
CA ALA A 303 -13.10 7.08 24.86
C ALA A 303 -12.99 5.55 24.75
N MET A 304 -11.75 5.10 24.68
CA MET A 304 -11.41 3.69 24.52
C MET A 304 -11.84 2.84 25.71
N ASP A 305 -12.19 1.59 25.41
CA ASP A 305 -12.47 0.56 26.42
C ASP A 305 -11.79 -0.78 26.05
N SER A 306 -11.88 -1.76 26.95
CA SER A 306 -11.25 -3.08 26.77
C SER A 306 -11.70 -3.84 25.51
N SER A 307 -12.89 -3.55 24.96
CA SER A 307 -13.37 -4.18 23.74
C SER A 307 -12.64 -3.67 22.49
N ASP A 308 -11.95 -2.54 22.57
CA ASP A 308 -11.28 -1.89 21.44
C ASP A 308 -10.00 -2.54 20.98
N PHE A 309 -9.35 -3.27 21.88
CA PHE A 309 -8.19 -4.09 21.55
C PHE A 309 -8.60 -5.22 20.59
N GLY A 310 -7.70 -5.55 19.66
CA GLY A 310 -7.94 -6.58 18.65
C GLY A 310 -7.44 -6.20 17.26
N THR A 311 -7.92 -6.93 16.26
CA THR A 311 -7.47 -6.78 14.88
C THR A 311 -8.37 -5.85 14.10
N TYR A 312 -7.76 -4.84 13.49
CA TYR A 312 -8.36 -3.94 12.53
C TYR A 312 -7.83 -4.26 11.13
N LYS A 313 -8.65 -3.99 10.12
CA LYS A 313 -8.32 -4.14 8.71
C LYS A 313 -8.62 -2.82 8.03
N CYS A 314 -7.63 -2.24 7.37
CA CYS A 314 -7.85 -1.16 6.42
C CYS A 314 -7.72 -1.70 5.00
N HIS A 315 -8.62 -1.29 4.12
CA HIS A 315 -8.60 -1.71 2.74
C HIS A 315 -9.23 -0.65 1.85
N VAL A 316 -8.97 -0.71 0.55
CA VAL A 316 -9.63 0.17 -0.42
C VAL A 316 -10.96 -0.45 -0.86
N ARG A 317 -12.02 0.35 -1.07
CA ARG A 317 -13.25 -0.15 -1.69
C ARG A 317 -13.57 0.68 -2.93
N GLY A 318 -13.70 0.00 -4.07
CA GLY A 318 -14.18 0.59 -5.33
C GLY A 318 -15.70 0.50 -5.46
N ASN A 319 -16.29 1.41 -6.25
CA ASN A 319 -17.66 1.27 -6.75
C ASN A 319 -17.61 0.56 -8.10
N GLY A 320 -17.96 -0.73 -8.12
CA GLY A 320 -17.88 -1.58 -9.31
C GLY A 320 -17.13 -2.86 -8.98
N ASN A 321 -17.53 -3.97 -9.59
CA ASN A 321 -17.02 -5.33 -9.35
C ASN A 321 -15.56 -5.56 -9.82
N ASP A 322 -14.70 -4.55 -9.73
CA ASP A 322 -13.28 -4.61 -10.09
C ASP A 322 -12.46 -4.94 -8.84
N TYR A 323 -12.25 -6.23 -8.60
CA TYR A 323 -11.38 -6.75 -7.54
C TYR A 323 -10.06 -7.27 -8.13
N GLY A 324 -9.22 -6.36 -8.62
CA GLY A 324 -7.77 -6.58 -8.66
C GLY A 324 -7.22 -6.26 -7.27
N GLU A 325 -6.73 -7.29 -6.57
CA GLU A 325 -6.08 -7.25 -5.24
C GLU A 325 -6.24 -5.93 -4.47
N VAL A 326 -7.35 -5.80 -3.74
CA VAL A 326 -7.51 -4.71 -2.79
C VAL A 326 -6.43 -4.87 -1.74
N SER A 327 -5.35 -4.08 -1.87
CA SER A 327 -4.32 -3.93 -0.83
C SER A 327 -5.06 -3.79 0.49
N SER A 328 -4.87 -4.78 1.37
CA SER A 328 -5.50 -4.84 2.68
C SER A 328 -4.39 -4.96 3.70
N LEU A 329 -4.41 -4.10 4.71
CA LEU A 329 -3.44 -4.13 5.78
C LEU A 329 -4.15 -4.42 7.10
N PHE A 330 -3.63 -5.42 7.81
CA PHE A 330 -4.12 -5.81 9.13
C PHE A 330 -3.25 -5.17 10.20
N ILE A 331 -3.90 -4.54 11.19
CA ILE A 331 -3.26 -3.86 12.30
C ILE A 331 -3.82 -4.43 13.61
N HIS A 332 -2.94 -4.83 14.52
CA HIS A 332 -3.28 -5.36 15.83
C HIS A 332 -3.13 -4.27 16.88
N LEU A 333 -4.23 -3.82 17.48
CA LEU A 333 -4.20 -2.93 18.63
C LEU A 333 -4.12 -3.77 19.91
N VAL A 334 -3.01 -3.66 20.63
CA VAL A 334 -2.68 -4.52 21.76
C VAL A 334 -2.54 -3.69 23.02
N ALA A 335 -3.25 -4.08 24.08
CA ALA A 335 -3.02 -3.56 25.42
C ALA A 335 -1.65 -4.04 25.89
N HIS A 336 -0.76 -3.10 26.18
CA HIS A 336 0.60 -3.37 26.60
C HIS A 336 0.86 -2.82 28.00
N SER A 337 1.64 -3.57 28.75
CA SER A 337 2.08 -3.23 30.11
C SER A 337 3.54 -3.62 30.26
N HIS A 338 4.43 -2.65 30.43
CA HIS A 338 5.85 -2.94 30.66
C HIS A 338 6.10 -3.55 32.04
N ALA A 339 5.12 -3.50 32.95
CA ALA A 339 5.18 -4.17 34.25
C ALA A 339 5.22 -5.71 34.14
N THR A 340 4.80 -6.28 33.01
CA THR A 340 4.69 -7.75 32.81
C THR A 340 5.82 -8.37 31.99
N GLY A 341 6.67 -7.56 31.34
CA GLY A 341 7.74 -8.00 30.45
C GLY A 341 9.14 -7.90 31.08
N ARG A 342 10.09 -8.71 30.60
CA ARG A 342 11.51 -8.48 30.89
C ARG A 342 12.00 -7.25 30.12
N PRO A 343 12.82 -6.38 30.72
CA PRO A 343 13.37 -5.23 30.03
C PRO A 343 14.32 -5.70 28.92
N PRO A 344 14.53 -4.89 27.86
CA PRO A 344 15.56 -5.16 26.85
C PRO A 344 16.91 -5.49 27.49
N GLN A 345 17.72 -6.31 26.83
CA GLN A 345 19.01 -6.75 27.37
C GLN A 345 19.99 -5.58 27.58
N ASN A 346 19.95 -4.59 26.68
CA ASN A 346 20.77 -3.38 26.76
C ASN A 346 19.87 -2.16 27.03
N PRO A 347 20.36 -1.15 27.76
CA PRO A 347 19.64 0.11 27.91
C PRO A 347 19.55 0.84 26.56
N PRO A 348 18.61 1.80 26.41
CA PRO A 348 18.59 2.69 25.26
C PRO A 348 19.94 3.38 25.06
N GLU A 349 20.42 3.43 23.81
CA GLU A 349 21.62 4.19 23.43
C GLU A 349 21.39 5.68 23.74
N THR A 350 22.45 6.40 24.13
CA THR A 350 22.37 7.87 24.18
C THR A 350 22.23 8.43 22.77
N PRO A 351 21.66 9.65 22.59
CA PRO A 351 21.65 10.31 21.30
C PRO A 351 23.06 10.43 20.69
N LEU A 352 24.09 10.63 21.53
CA LEU A 352 25.48 10.70 21.10
C LEU A 352 26.00 9.35 20.61
N GLU A 353 25.76 8.26 21.36
CA GLU A 353 26.14 6.89 20.99
C GLU A 353 25.49 6.50 19.65
N CYS A 354 24.17 6.69 19.52
CA CYS A 354 23.45 6.39 18.29
C CYS A 354 23.98 7.23 17.12
N CYS A 355 24.15 8.54 17.30
CA CYS A 355 24.64 9.42 16.25
C CYS A 355 26.06 9.06 15.81
N SER A 356 26.96 8.73 16.75
CA SER A 356 28.34 8.32 16.42
C SER A 356 28.40 7.07 15.54
N ARG A 357 27.38 6.21 15.65
CA ARG A 357 27.22 4.99 14.84
C ARG A 357 26.47 5.23 13.53
N ALA A 358 25.48 6.13 13.54
CA ALA A 358 24.51 6.30 12.44
C ALA A 358 24.84 7.44 11.47
N VAL A 359 25.69 8.39 11.87
CA VAL A 359 26.10 9.55 11.07
C VAL A 359 27.49 9.29 10.52
N PHE A 360 27.65 9.33 9.20
CA PHE A 360 28.90 8.96 8.54
C PHE A 360 29.80 10.17 8.30
N ARG A 361 29.23 11.36 8.04
CA ARG A 361 30.02 12.56 7.70
C ARG A 361 30.52 13.30 8.96
N PRO A 362 31.85 13.42 9.17
CA PRO A 362 32.45 14.06 10.34
C PRO A 362 31.93 15.48 10.66
N HIS A 363 31.64 16.29 9.63
CA HIS A 363 31.13 17.65 9.84
C HIS A 363 29.69 17.70 10.37
N CYS A 364 28.89 16.64 10.17
CA CYS A 364 27.54 16.52 10.71
C CYS A 364 27.51 16.06 12.18
N HIS A 365 28.64 15.57 12.72
CA HIS A 365 28.76 15.24 14.16
C HIS A 365 28.65 16.46 15.07
N SER A 366 28.87 17.66 14.54
CA SER A 366 28.67 18.91 15.29
C SER A 366 27.24 19.05 15.81
N VAL A 367 26.27 18.47 15.11
CA VAL A 367 24.86 18.42 15.54
C VAL A 367 24.68 17.48 16.72
N CYS A 368 25.56 16.49 16.93
CA CYS A 368 25.39 15.35 17.84
C CYS A 368 25.81 15.64 19.29
N HIS A 369 26.38 16.80 19.58
CA HIS A 369 26.80 17.18 20.93
C HIS A 369 25.62 17.88 21.63
N ALA A 370 25.01 17.20 22.61
CA ALA A 370 24.04 17.81 23.52
C ALA A 370 24.73 18.92 24.34
N GLY A 371 23.97 19.88 24.85
CA GLY A 371 24.48 21.17 25.33
C GLY A 371 25.68 21.08 26.28
N SER A 372 26.87 21.39 25.75
CA SER A 372 27.95 21.96 26.54
C SER A 372 27.74 23.48 26.53
N GLU A 373 27.80 24.13 27.69
CA GLU A 373 27.40 25.53 27.97
C GLU A 373 27.90 26.62 26.99
N ARG A 374 28.78 26.28 26.05
CA ARG A 374 29.32 27.20 25.04
C ARG A 374 28.82 27.00 23.60
N LYS A 375 28.04 25.96 23.27
CA LYS A 375 27.49 25.79 21.90
C LYS A 375 26.08 25.17 21.94
N ARG A 376 25.19 25.72 21.10
CA ARG A 376 23.79 25.27 20.87
C ARG A 376 23.75 23.74 20.69
N GLY A 377 23.45 23.03 21.76
CA GLY A 377 23.34 21.57 21.74
C GLY A 377 21.96 21.10 21.32
N LEU A 378 21.91 19.85 20.89
CA LEU A 378 20.68 19.08 20.61
C LEU A 378 19.65 19.23 21.73
N LYS A 379 18.49 19.79 21.41
CA LYS A 379 17.26 19.52 22.16
C LYS A 379 16.47 18.45 21.40
N PRO A 380 15.87 17.46 22.08
CA PRO A 380 14.88 16.58 21.46
C PRO A 380 13.85 17.44 20.74
N GLY A 381 13.73 17.26 19.43
CA GLY A 381 12.87 18.12 18.63
C GLY A 381 13.40 19.56 18.41
N ALA A 382 14.70 19.79 18.20
CA ALA A 382 15.24 21.06 17.67
C ALA A 382 16.26 20.79 16.55
N PHE A 383 15.78 20.06 15.55
CA PHE A 383 16.57 19.36 14.55
C PHE A 383 16.32 19.94 13.15
N LEU A 384 17.06 20.97 12.76
CA LEU A 384 17.20 21.35 11.36
C LEU A 384 18.70 21.37 11.02
N PRO A 385 19.21 20.36 10.28
CA PRO A 385 20.59 20.39 9.82
C PRO A 385 20.80 21.54 8.84
N GLN A 386 22.01 22.11 8.82
CA GLN A 386 22.43 22.94 7.70
C GLN A 386 22.28 22.13 6.39
N TYR A 387 22.05 22.81 5.25
CA TYR A 387 21.82 22.18 3.94
C TYR A 387 22.81 21.06 3.57
N ARG A 388 24.03 21.08 4.12
CA ARG A 388 25.09 20.07 3.89
C ARG A 388 24.92 18.74 4.64
N CYS A 389 23.93 18.62 5.52
CA CYS A 389 23.66 17.42 6.32
C CYS A 389 22.25 16.85 6.08
N LEU A 390 21.55 17.27 5.02
CA LEU A 390 20.19 16.82 4.69
C LEU A 390 20.12 15.32 4.34
N ASP A 391 21.15 14.77 3.68
CA ASP A 391 21.19 13.34 3.31
C ASP A 391 21.23 12.41 4.54
N GLU A 392 21.71 12.90 5.68
CA GLU A 392 21.81 12.15 6.95
C GLU A 392 20.72 12.55 7.95
N PHE A 393 19.80 13.43 7.55
CA PHE A 393 18.77 14.00 8.42
C PHE A 393 17.89 12.92 9.06
N GLN A 394 17.52 11.91 8.29
CA GLN A 394 16.71 10.80 8.81
C GLN A 394 17.49 9.93 9.81
N SER A 395 18.77 9.64 9.56
CA SER A 395 19.62 8.90 10.50
C SER A 395 19.71 9.61 11.85
N LEU A 396 19.81 10.94 11.81
CA LEU A 396 19.83 11.76 13.01
C LEU A 396 18.46 11.81 13.73
N LEU A 397 17.37 11.90 12.98
CA LEU A 397 16.01 11.80 13.52
C LEU A 397 15.78 10.45 14.19
N ARG A 398 16.27 9.34 13.61
CA ARG A 398 16.18 8.00 14.23
C ARG A 398 16.84 7.95 15.62
N CYS A 399 17.93 8.68 15.82
CA CYS A 399 18.60 8.76 17.13
C CYS A 399 17.86 9.61 18.18
N THR A 400 16.96 10.48 17.75
CA THR A 400 16.16 11.32 18.65
C THR A 400 14.71 10.85 18.79
N LEU A 401 14.25 9.97 17.89
CA LEU A 401 12.86 9.49 17.76
C LEU A 401 12.73 7.96 17.88
N SER A 402 13.78 7.24 18.30
CA SER A 402 13.88 5.76 18.26
C SER A 402 12.74 5.00 18.95
N GLU A 403 11.97 5.67 19.81
CA GLU A 403 10.82 5.10 20.53
C GLU A 403 9.51 5.89 20.32
N MET A 404 9.51 6.93 19.47
CA MET A 404 8.35 7.82 19.30
C MET A 404 7.50 7.40 18.10
N ASN A 405 6.20 7.20 18.33
CA ASN A 405 5.23 7.02 17.26
C ASN A 405 4.30 8.25 17.19
N SER A 406 4.71 9.26 16.43
CA SER A 406 3.87 10.45 16.17
C SER A 406 3.25 10.45 14.77
N ALA A 407 3.44 9.38 14.00
CA ALA A 407 2.93 9.24 12.63
C ALA A 407 1.41 9.38 12.55
N GLY A 408 0.67 8.80 13.50
CA GLY A 408 -0.78 8.97 13.59
C GLY A 408 -1.20 10.44 13.65
N CYS A 409 -0.53 11.24 14.49
CA CYS A 409 -0.80 12.68 14.58
C CYS A 409 -0.44 13.41 13.28
N CYS A 410 0.71 13.11 12.67
CA CYS A 410 1.15 13.74 11.43
C CYS A 410 0.20 13.46 10.25
N ILE A 411 -0.33 12.24 10.16
CA ILE A 411 -1.34 11.87 9.16
C ILE A 411 -2.63 12.69 9.36
N ARG A 412 -3.06 12.97 10.60
CA ARG A 412 -4.21 13.86 10.87
C ARG A 412 -3.95 15.29 10.42
N LYS A 413 -2.70 15.74 10.52
CA LYS A 413 -2.25 17.05 10.05
C LYS A 413 -2.02 17.08 8.53
N LYS A 414 -2.32 15.98 7.83
CA LYS A 414 -2.15 15.79 6.38
C LYS A 414 -0.71 16.03 5.90
N ILE A 415 0.27 15.69 6.74
CA ILE A 415 1.68 15.75 6.33
C ILE A 415 1.92 14.70 5.24
N PRO A 416 2.54 15.05 4.09
CA PRO A 416 2.78 14.12 3.00
C PRO A 416 3.49 12.84 3.45
N TYR A 417 3.20 11.72 2.79
CA TYR A 417 3.73 10.42 3.21
C TYR A 417 5.26 10.39 3.21
N HIS A 418 5.89 10.91 2.15
CA HIS A 418 7.35 11.01 2.06
C HIS A 418 8.00 11.84 3.18
N CYS A 419 7.22 12.66 3.90
CA CYS A 419 7.68 13.46 5.04
C CYS A 419 7.41 12.81 6.41
N LEU A 420 6.68 11.67 6.47
CA LEU A 420 6.35 11.02 7.75
C LEU A 420 7.59 10.46 8.48
N GLY A 421 8.73 10.31 7.80
CA GLY A 421 10.01 10.02 8.44
C GLY A 421 10.46 11.07 9.47
N MET A 422 9.89 12.29 9.44
CA MET A 422 10.08 13.29 10.49
C MET A 422 9.27 13.01 11.77
N CYS A 423 8.23 12.19 11.67
CA CYS A 423 7.26 11.93 12.73
C CYS A 423 7.54 10.61 13.45
N ASP A 424 8.07 9.63 12.74
CA ASP A 424 8.34 8.30 13.28
C ASP A 424 9.48 7.67 12.49
N SER A 425 10.45 7.13 13.23
CA SER A 425 11.69 6.55 12.72
C SER A 425 11.49 5.34 11.82
N ASN A 426 10.33 4.70 11.91
CA ASN A 426 9.94 3.59 11.04
C ASN A 426 9.74 4.07 9.60
N PHE A 427 9.29 5.31 9.38
CA PHE A 427 9.03 5.84 8.04
C PHE A 427 10.31 6.29 7.34
N GLU A 428 10.43 5.96 6.05
CA GLU A 428 11.51 6.44 5.20
C GLU A 428 11.25 7.88 4.78
N LEU A 429 12.23 8.77 5.01
CA LEU A 429 12.19 10.13 4.52
C LEU A 429 12.80 10.14 3.12
N THR A 430 11.99 10.41 2.09
CA THR A 430 12.49 10.28 0.71
C THR A 430 13.45 11.44 0.39
N THR A 431 14.70 11.11 0.08
CA THR A 431 15.85 12.04 -0.01
C THR A 431 15.78 13.04 -1.17
N LEU A 432 14.96 12.79 -2.19
CA LEU A 432 14.86 13.65 -3.37
C LEU A 432 14.21 15.03 -3.11
N ILE A 433 13.57 15.25 -1.95
CA ILE A 433 12.76 16.44 -1.67
C ILE A 433 12.80 16.86 -0.18
N GLY A 434 13.92 16.64 0.53
CA GLY A 434 14.02 16.94 1.97
C GLY A 434 13.76 18.40 2.35
N SER A 435 13.93 19.35 1.42
CA SER A 435 13.64 20.77 1.64
C SER A 435 12.15 21.09 1.74
N ASN A 436 11.28 20.36 1.04
CA ASN A 436 9.84 20.65 1.05
C ASN A 436 9.19 20.16 2.34
N CYS A 437 9.72 19.09 2.94
CA CYS A 437 9.22 18.57 4.21
C CYS A 437 9.39 19.56 5.38
N LEU A 438 10.34 20.49 5.31
CA LEU A 438 10.59 21.46 6.37
C LEU A 438 9.42 22.43 6.59
N GLU A 439 8.54 22.62 5.61
CA GLU A 439 7.33 23.43 5.78
C GLU A 439 6.38 22.87 6.86
N TYR A 440 6.47 21.57 7.15
CA TYR A 440 5.67 20.88 8.14
C TYR A 440 6.33 20.83 9.52
N GLU A 441 7.51 21.44 9.73
CA GLU A 441 8.28 21.31 10.97
C GLU A 441 7.43 21.64 12.21
N SER A 442 6.70 22.76 12.19
CA SER A 442 5.87 23.20 13.33
C SER A 442 4.80 22.15 13.69
N GLN A 443 4.14 21.57 12.70
CA GLN A 443 3.13 20.53 12.87
C GLN A 443 3.76 19.23 13.40
N VAL A 444 4.94 18.85 12.90
CA VAL A 444 5.69 17.70 13.39
C VAL A 444 6.07 17.89 14.85
N ARG A 445 6.57 19.08 15.23
CA ARG A 445 6.92 19.40 16.62
C ARG A 445 5.74 19.30 17.56
N GLN A 446 4.57 19.79 17.13
CA GLN A 446 3.35 19.66 17.90
C GLN A 446 3.00 18.19 18.14
N CYS A 447 3.07 17.36 17.09
CA CYS A 447 2.82 15.92 17.20
C CYS A 447 3.85 15.20 18.08
N GLN A 448 5.12 15.59 18.02
CA GLN A 448 6.18 15.07 18.88
C GLN A 448 5.92 15.45 20.35
N ALA A 449 5.53 16.69 20.63
CA ALA A 449 5.20 17.15 21.96
C ALA A 449 3.99 16.41 22.55
N GLU A 450 2.96 16.10 21.75
CA GLU A 450 1.81 15.29 22.18
C GLU A 450 2.26 13.90 22.68
N VAL A 451 3.24 13.26 22.01
CA VAL A 451 3.76 11.94 22.43
C VAL A 451 4.66 12.07 23.67
N LEU A 452 5.50 13.11 23.72
CA LEU A 452 6.38 13.35 24.87
C LEU A 452 5.59 13.63 26.15
N ASP A 453 4.45 14.32 26.07
CA ASP A 453 3.56 14.52 27.22
C ASP A 453 3.01 13.20 27.76
N MET A 454 2.84 12.16 26.95
CA MET A 454 2.32 10.86 27.41
C MET A 454 3.40 9.99 28.07
N ARG A 455 4.68 10.35 27.95
CA ARG A 455 5.79 9.58 28.53
C ARG A 455 5.97 9.88 30.02
N PRO A 456 6.59 8.97 30.77
CA PRO A 456 6.93 9.23 32.15
C PRO A 456 7.93 10.38 32.28
N GLU A 457 7.87 11.08 33.40
CA GLU A 457 8.94 12.01 33.76
C GLU A 457 10.24 11.25 34.05
N ALA A 458 11.37 11.94 33.87
CA ALA A 458 12.67 11.38 34.25
C ALA A 458 12.71 11.06 35.75
N VAL A 459 13.53 10.09 36.12
CA VAL A 459 13.74 9.75 37.53
C VAL A 459 14.46 10.91 38.23
N SER A 460 13.83 11.46 39.26
CA SER A 460 14.35 12.56 40.07
C SER A 460 14.82 12.06 41.44
N HIS A 461 15.72 12.84 42.06
CA HIS A 461 16.28 12.56 43.40
C HIS A 461 16.82 11.13 43.55
N LEU A 462 17.56 10.65 42.54
CA LEU A 462 18.22 9.35 42.61
C LEU A 462 19.35 9.39 43.63
N HIS A 463 19.16 8.68 44.75
CA HIS A 463 20.13 8.56 45.82
C HIS A 463 20.70 7.16 45.88
N THR A 464 22.00 7.07 46.18
CA THR A 464 22.71 5.81 46.40
C THR A 464 23.14 5.68 47.86
N ARG A 465 23.06 4.47 48.38
CA ARG A 465 23.62 4.08 49.68
C ARG A 465 24.50 2.86 49.47
N ALA A 466 25.76 2.96 49.86
CA ALA A 466 26.67 1.82 49.84
C ALA A 466 26.35 0.84 50.98
N GLU A 467 26.31 -0.44 50.65
CA GLU A 467 26.31 -1.57 51.58
C GLU A 467 27.51 -2.49 51.23
N ALA A 468 27.90 -3.39 52.15
CA ALA A 468 29.13 -4.16 52.05
C ALA A 468 29.33 -4.93 50.71
N ASP A 469 28.24 -5.42 50.09
CA ASP A 469 28.29 -6.18 48.82
C ASP A 469 27.38 -5.61 47.71
N ALA A 470 26.75 -4.46 47.97
CA ALA A 470 25.68 -3.93 47.13
C ALA A 470 25.53 -2.41 47.24
N THR A 471 24.94 -1.82 46.22
CA THR A 471 24.46 -0.44 46.23
C THR A 471 22.94 -0.47 46.29
N VAL A 472 22.37 0.20 47.27
CA VAL A 472 20.92 0.43 47.37
C VAL A 472 20.59 1.77 46.72
N LEU A 473 19.64 1.74 45.82
CA LEU A 473 19.14 2.89 45.07
C LEU A 473 17.75 3.27 45.60
N SER A 474 17.48 4.56 45.71
CA SER A 474 16.15 5.10 46.01
C SER A 474 15.90 6.36 45.19
N TRP A 475 14.68 6.55 44.71
CA TRP A 475 14.29 7.71 43.91
C TRP A 475 12.82 8.10 44.15
N ASP A 476 12.43 9.25 43.61
CA ASP A 476 11.04 9.71 43.69
C ASP A 476 10.16 9.08 42.62
N ARG A 477 8.86 8.97 42.91
CA ARG A 477 7.90 8.44 41.94
C ARG A 477 7.72 9.43 40.79
N SER A 478 8.26 9.08 39.62
CA SER A 478 7.99 9.77 38.35
C SER A 478 6.51 9.72 37.96
N ASP A 479 5.96 10.86 37.51
CA ASP A 479 4.60 10.92 36.96
C ASP A 479 4.50 10.04 35.69
N LYS A 480 3.30 9.47 35.44
CA LYS A 480 2.98 8.57 34.31
C LYS A 480 3.86 7.30 34.20
N ALA A 481 4.72 7.01 35.19
CA ALA A 481 5.54 5.82 35.24
C ALA A 481 4.73 4.58 35.62
N GLU A 482 4.86 3.54 34.82
CA GLU A 482 4.27 2.22 35.10
C GLU A 482 5.28 1.32 35.81
N VAL A 483 6.52 1.31 35.32
CA VAL A 483 7.63 0.49 35.83
C VAL A 483 8.95 1.25 35.71
N TYR A 484 9.93 0.87 36.53
CA TYR A 484 11.30 1.32 36.43
C TYR A 484 12.18 0.20 35.91
N HIS A 485 12.93 0.46 34.85
CA HIS A 485 14.01 -0.43 34.43
C HIS A 485 15.31 0.04 35.05
N VAL A 486 16.00 -0.87 35.73
CA VAL A 486 17.31 -0.64 36.32
C VAL A 486 18.32 -1.49 35.57
N TYR A 487 19.27 -0.83 34.93
CA TYR A 487 20.39 -1.43 34.23
C TYR A 487 21.66 -1.24 35.05
N HIS A 488 22.51 -2.26 35.07
CA HIS A 488 23.81 -2.15 35.72
C HIS A 488 24.88 -3.00 35.04
N ARG A 489 26.12 -2.54 35.08
CA ARG A 489 27.27 -3.30 34.60
C ARG A 489 28.51 -3.03 35.47
N ARG A 490 29.54 -3.83 35.23
CA ARG A 490 30.86 -3.69 35.85
C ARG A 490 31.93 -3.66 34.79
N ARG A 491 32.88 -2.72 34.87
CA ARG A 491 34.07 -2.63 34.01
C ARG A 491 33.72 -2.68 32.53
N LYS A 492 32.67 -1.96 32.12
CA LYS A 492 32.14 -1.98 30.74
C LYS A 492 31.78 -3.38 30.20
N GLY A 493 31.48 -4.33 31.09
CA GLY A 493 30.99 -5.66 30.75
C GLY A 493 29.53 -5.65 30.27
N ALA A 494 28.96 -6.85 30.11
CA ALA A 494 27.56 -7.00 29.69
C ALA A 494 26.57 -6.38 30.68
N TRP A 495 25.56 -5.69 30.15
CA TRP A 495 24.46 -5.14 30.93
C TRP A 495 23.63 -6.25 31.58
N LYS A 496 23.30 -6.02 32.85
CA LYS A 496 22.27 -6.75 33.58
C LYS A 496 21.10 -5.81 33.81
N SER A 497 19.88 -6.33 33.79
CA SER A 497 18.68 -5.51 33.90
C SER A 497 17.63 -6.15 34.80
N MET A 498 16.82 -5.30 35.41
CA MET A 498 15.64 -5.69 36.19
C MET A 498 14.52 -4.66 36.01
N SER A 499 13.28 -5.12 36.13
CA SER A 499 12.08 -4.27 36.10
C SER A 499 11.40 -4.28 37.46
N LEU A 500 11.06 -3.12 37.99
CA LEU A 500 10.54 -2.93 39.33
C LEU A 500 9.43 -1.88 39.32
N THR A 501 8.33 -2.12 40.05
CA THR A 501 7.24 -1.12 40.23
C THR A 501 7.48 -0.22 41.45
N LYS A 502 8.40 -0.62 42.34
CA LYS A 502 8.83 0.16 43.50
C LYS A 502 9.94 1.13 43.13
N THR A 503 10.11 2.18 43.95
CA THR A 503 11.13 3.21 43.75
C THR A 503 12.46 2.91 44.46
N THR A 504 12.76 1.63 44.66
CA THR A 504 13.99 1.17 45.31
C THR A 504 14.55 -0.06 44.62
N ALA A 505 15.88 -0.14 44.52
CA ALA A 505 16.56 -1.30 43.94
C ALA A 505 17.85 -1.62 44.70
N ARG A 506 18.23 -2.90 44.69
CA ARG A 506 19.52 -3.35 45.22
C ARG A 506 20.33 -3.95 44.10
N VAL A 507 21.50 -3.38 43.84
CA VAL A 507 22.38 -3.78 42.74
C VAL A 507 23.70 -4.26 43.33
N LYS A 508 24.22 -5.40 42.86
CA LYS A 508 25.52 -5.94 43.30
C LYS A 508 26.58 -5.73 42.24
N ASN A 509 27.81 -5.45 42.68
CA ASN A 509 29.00 -5.41 41.83
C ASN A 509 28.82 -4.54 40.57
N ALA A 510 28.47 -3.26 40.73
CA ALA A 510 28.31 -2.33 39.62
C ALA A 510 29.18 -1.10 39.80
N ASP A 511 29.74 -0.60 38.71
CA ASP A 511 30.39 0.71 38.61
C ASP A 511 29.63 1.66 37.67
N GLU A 512 28.65 1.14 36.92
CA GLU A 512 27.72 1.93 36.13
C GLU A 512 26.29 1.44 36.37
N ILE A 513 25.39 2.37 36.67
CA ILE A 513 23.98 2.11 36.92
C ILE A 513 23.14 3.12 36.15
N LEU A 514 22.01 2.66 35.63
CA LEU A 514 21.09 3.46 34.86
C LEU A 514 19.65 3.14 35.28
N VAL A 515 18.87 4.17 35.57
CA VAL A 515 17.46 4.04 35.97
C VAL A 515 16.59 4.86 35.02
N LEU A 516 15.55 4.24 34.46
CA LEU A 516 14.57 4.91 33.62
C LEU A 516 13.15 4.51 34.02
N ALA A 517 12.26 5.50 34.02
CA ALA A 517 10.83 5.29 34.11
C ALA A 517 10.28 4.90 32.74
N VAL A 518 9.38 3.92 32.70
CA VAL A 518 8.81 3.36 31.47
C VAL A 518 7.31 3.21 31.61
N ASN A 519 6.59 3.51 30.53
CA ASN A 519 5.20 3.12 30.32
C ASN A 519 5.01 2.64 28.87
N ALA A 520 3.81 2.23 28.47
CA ALA A 520 3.56 1.72 27.13
C ALA A 520 3.69 2.75 25.99
N TYR A 521 3.88 4.04 26.28
CA TYR A 521 4.20 5.09 25.30
C TYR A 521 5.71 5.34 25.12
N GLY A 522 6.55 4.66 25.91
CA GLY A 522 8.00 4.68 25.81
C GLY A 522 8.71 4.98 27.13
N SER A 523 10.02 5.18 27.03
CA SER A 523 10.86 5.51 28.18
C SER A 523 11.06 7.01 28.37
N ALA A 524 11.24 7.41 29.63
CA ALA A 524 11.76 8.72 30.01
C ALA A 524 13.26 8.82 29.73
N SER A 525 13.82 10.03 29.83
CA SER A 525 15.28 10.22 29.83
C SER A 525 15.90 9.40 30.96
N ALA A 526 16.95 8.64 30.61
CA ALA A 526 17.64 7.77 31.55
C ALA A 526 18.49 8.59 32.52
N ASN A 527 18.43 8.27 33.81
CA ASN A 527 19.29 8.83 34.84
C ASN A 527 20.50 7.88 35.01
N ARG A 528 21.69 8.35 34.60
CA ARG A 528 22.94 7.57 34.58
C ARG A 528 23.83 7.97 35.73
N ILE A 529 24.35 6.99 36.46
CA ILE A 529 25.34 7.21 37.52
C ILE A 529 26.54 6.29 37.32
N ALA A 530 27.74 6.82 37.50
CA ALA A 530 29.00 6.09 37.46
C ALA A 530 29.69 6.18 38.81
N PHE A 531 30.42 5.13 39.20
CA PHE A 531 31.22 5.10 40.41
C PHE A 531 32.67 5.44 40.07
N GLU A 532 33.07 6.67 40.40
CA GLU A 532 34.41 7.21 40.14
C GLU A 532 34.93 7.89 41.42
N ASP A 533 36.22 7.81 41.68
CA ASP A 533 36.88 8.45 42.85
C ASP A 533 36.18 8.20 44.21
N ASN A 534 35.72 6.97 44.44
CA ASN A 534 34.97 6.53 45.62
C ASN A 534 33.59 7.16 45.82
N GLU A 535 33.04 7.85 44.83
CA GLU A 535 31.71 8.45 44.89
C GLU A 535 30.85 8.08 43.66
N TRP A 536 29.53 8.15 43.82
CA TRP A 536 28.60 8.01 42.71
C TRP A 536 28.36 9.38 42.08
N ILE A 537 28.74 9.55 40.82
CA ILE A 537 28.55 10.78 40.06
C ILE A 537 27.38 10.57 39.11
N GLY A 538 26.41 11.49 39.13
CA GLY A 538 25.21 11.41 38.30
C GLY A 538 25.24 12.32 37.07
N ASN A 539 24.44 11.94 36.07
CA ASN A 539 24.29 12.64 34.78
C ASN A 539 25.62 12.90 34.08
N TYR A 540 26.47 11.88 34.01
CA TYR A 540 27.64 11.89 33.12
C TYR A 540 27.14 11.54 31.70
N ASP A 541 27.04 12.55 30.84
CA ASP A 541 26.87 12.41 29.37
C ASP A 541 27.47 13.64 28.67
#